data_AF-A0A2D4F2U7-F1
#
_entry.id   AF-A0A2D4F2U7-F1
#
_cell.length_a   1.000
_cell.length_b   1.000
_cell.length_c   1.000
_cell.angle_alpha   90.00
_cell.angle_beta   90.00
_cell.angle_gamma   90.00
#
_symmetry.space_group_name_H-M   'P 1'
#
loop_
_entity.id
_entity.type
_entity.pdbx_description
1 polymer ?
#
loop_
_entity_poly.entity_id
_entity_poly.type
_entity_poly.pdbx_seq_one_letter_code
_entity_poly.pdbx_strand_id
1 'polypeptide(L)'
;TMVCRPEGPINSATMADTRSYDLCVPRTGPAPRTAMAQSNHLEIERQRLRSEHLSEKVITTIQAARRPSTNRIYQVTWSSFCCWCSRSQFNPTSPSVAQLLDFLQEGLNKGLSP
;
A
#
# COMPACT_ATOMS: atom_id res chain seq x y z
N THR A 1 -16.13 13.80 43.53
CA THR A 1 -17.52 13.50 43.15
C THR A 1 -17.56 12.09 42.59
N MET A 2 -18.14 11.17 43.36
CA MET A 2 -18.41 9.78 42.98
C MET A 2 -19.74 9.73 42.23
N VAL A 3 -19.86 8.97 41.13
CA VAL A 3 -21.12 8.31 40.78
C VAL A 3 -20.84 6.97 40.09
N CYS A 4 -21.46 5.94 40.64
CA CYS A 4 -21.36 4.52 40.33
C CYS A 4 -22.12 4.10 39.05
N ARG A 5 -21.68 2.96 38.51
CA ARG A 5 -22.32 2.09 37.52
C ARG A 5 -23.66 1.52 38.04
N PRO A 6 -24.60 1.15 37.17
CA PRO A 6 -25.57 0.10 37.47
C PRO A 6 -25.43 -1.10 36.52
N GLU A 7 -25.49 -2.30 37.10
CA GLU A 7 -25.72 -3.58 36.40
C GLU A 7 -27.18 -4.05 36.61
N GLY A 8 -27.69 -4.78 35.61
CA GLY A 8 -28.77 -5.77 35.75
C GLY A 8 -30.02 -5.52 34.87
N PRO A 9 -30.85 -6.55 34.55
CA PRO A 9 -30.78 -7.95 34.94
C PRO A 9 -30.66 -8.95 33.77
N ILE A 10 -30.28 -10.17 34.16
CA ILE A 10 -30.09 -11.38 33.36
C ILE A 10 -31.48 -11.99 33.10
N ASN A 11 -31.80 -12.31 31.85
CA ASN A 11 -32.90 -13.22 31.50
C ASN A 11 -32.32 -14.43 30.77
N SER A 12 -32.34 -15.57 31.45
CA SER A 12 -32.01 -16.89 30.92
C SER A 12 -33.28 -17.76 30.83
N ALA A 13 -33.25 -18.69 29.86
CA ALA A 13 -34.28 -19.67 29.43
C ALA A 13 -35.32 -19.12 28.42
N THR A 14 -35.54 -19.74 27.25
CA THR A 14 -36.01 -21.14 27.06
C THR A 14 -35.73 -21.68 25.64
N MET A 15 -35.36 -22.97 25.56
CA MET A 15 -35.25 -23.88 24.38
C MET A 15 -36.65 -24.18 23.78
N ALA A 16 -36.94 -24.55 22.53
CA ALA A 16 -36.19 -25.04 21.37
C ALA A 16 -37.01 -24.86 20.06
N ASP A 17 -36.33 -25.17 18.95
CA ASP A 17 -36.77 -25.88 17.74
C ASP A 17 -37.68 -25.18 16.69
N THR A 18 -37.12 -24.93 15.50
CA THR A 18 -37.59 -25.57 14.25
C THR A 18 -36.52 -25.39 13.16
N ARG A 19 -36.14 -26.51 12.58
CA ARG A 19 -35.22 -26.74 11.45
C ARG A 19 -35.47 -25.82 10.24
N SER A 20 -34.39 -25.33 9.63
CA SER A 20 -34.18 -25.54 8.19
C SER A 20 -32.70 -25.48 7.86
N TYR A 21 -32.20 -26.56 7.25
CA TYR A 21 -30.88 -26.63 6.66
C TYR A 21 -30.92 -25.83 5.37
N ASP A 22 -30.12 -24.76 5.26
CA ASP A 22 -29.74 -24.23 3.94
C ASP A 22 -28.28 -23.79 3.96
N LEU A 23 -27.45 -24.79 3.66
CA LEU A 23 -26.34 -24.76 2.71
C LEU A 23 -25.73 -23.38 2.37
N CYS A 24 -24.54 -23.17 2.95
CA CYS A 24 -23.31 -22.76 2.27
C CYS A 24 -23.42 -21.76 1.10
N VAL A 25 -23.19 -20.47 1.39
CA VAL A 25 -22.54 -19.55 0.45
C VAL A 25 -21.50 -18.71 1.20
N PRO A 26 -20.20 -19.03 1.12
CA PRO A 26 -19.18 -18.02 1.39
C PRO A 26 -19.35 -16.96 0.30
N ARG A 27 -19.82 -15.78 0.67
CA ARG A 27 -19.77 -14.61 -0.20
C ARG A 27 -18.29 -14.30 -0.43
N THR A 28 -17.75 -14.86 -1.51
CA THR A 28 -16.47 -14.49 -2.09
C THR A 28 -16.50 -12.99 -2.31
N GLY A 29 -15.97 -12.25 -1.35
CA GLY A 29 -15.66 -10.84 -1.56
C GLY A 29 -14.75 -10.77 -2.77
N PRO A 30 -14.99 -9.86 -3.74
CA PRO A 30 -14.04 -9.67 -4.81
C PRO A 30 -12.70 -9.35 -4.17
N ALA A 31 -11.66 -10.07 -4.60
CA ALA A 31 -10.27 -9.78 -4.24
C ALA A 31 -10.03 -8.26 -4.31
N PRO A 32 -9.21 -7.68 -3.42
CA PRO A 32 -8.86 -6.27 -3.51
C PRO A 32 -8.43 -6.03 -4.94
N ARG A 33 -9.25 -5.26 -5.68
CA ARG A 33 -9.01 -4.90 -7.08
C ARG A 33 -7.54 -4.58 -7.17
N THR A 34 -6.79 -5.38 -7.93
CA THR A 34 -5.39 -5.17 -8.24
C THR A 34 -5.29 -3.70 -8.62
N ALA A 35 -4.81 -2.88 -7.67
CA ALA A 35 -4.82 -1.44 -7.80
C ALA A 35 -3.92 -1.16 -8.99
N MET A 36 -4.58 -0.87 -10.13
CA MET A 36 -4.06 -0.66 -11.47
C MET A 36 -2.57 -0.44 -11.44
N ALA A 37 -1.78 -1.50 -11.71
CA ALA A 37 -0.32 -1.52 -11.81
C ALA A 37 0.31 -0.19 -11.38
N GLN A 38 0.14 0.18 -10.09
CA GLN A 38 0.70 1.43 -9.62
C GLN A 38 2.18 1.20 -9.86
N SER A 39 2.86 2.12 -10.54
CA SER A 39 4.30 2.06 -10.75
C SER A 39 4.91 1.81 -9.38
N ASN A 40 5.15 0.53 -9.06
CA ASN A 40 5.40 0.11 -7.70
C ASN A 40 6.90 0.19 -7.60
N HIS A 41 7.39 1.18 -6.86
CA HIS A 41 8.84 1.39 -6.80
C HIS A 41 9.55 0.11 -6.32
N LEU A 42 8.88 -0.72 -5.51
CA LEU A 42 9.38 -2.01 -5.06
C LEU A 42 9.46 -3.04 -6.19
N GLU A 43 8.58 -2.99 -7.19
CA GLU A 43 8.69 -3.91 -8.33
C GLU A 43 9.85 -3.54 -9.24
N ILE A 44 10.08 -2.25 -9.46
CA ILE A 44 11.24 -1.76 -10.22
C ILE A 44 12.54 -2.12 -9.49
N GLU A 45 12.56 -1.94 -8.17
CA GLU A 45 13.67 -2.39 -7.34
C GLU A 45 13.85 -3.92 -7.41
N ARG A 46 12.76 -4.70 -7.34
CA ARG A 46 12.81 -6.16 -7.47
C ARG A 46 13.41 -6.58 -8.82
N GLN A 47 12.98 -5.96 -9.92
CA GLN A 47 13.52 -6.24 -11.25
C GLN A 47 15.02 -5.93 -11.33
N ARG A 48 15.43 -4.79 -10.77
CA ARG A 48 16.85 -4.43 -10.69
C ARG A 48 17.66 -5.45 -9.88
N LEU A 49 17.20 -5.82 -8.69
CA LEU A 49 17.91 -6.78 -7.83
C LEU A 49 17.96 -8.19 -8.46
N ARG A 50 16.94 -8.58 -9.22
CA ARG A 50 16.97 -9.81 -10.03
C ARG A 50 18.02 -9.74 -11.12
N SER A 51 18.18 -8.60 -11.79
CA SER A 51 19.24 -8.40 -12.80
C SER A 51 20.65 -8.47 -12.19
N GLU A 52 20.77 -8.16 -10.90
CA GLU A 52 21.99 -8.32 -10.10
C GLU A 52 22.17 -9.76 -9.55
N HIS A 53 21.35 -10.72 -9.99
CA HIS A 53 21.40 -12.15 -9.63
C HIS A 53 21.16 -12.45 -8.15
N LEU A 54 20.45 -11.57 -7.43
CA LEU A 54 20.04 -11.82 -6.05
C LEU A 54 18.85 -12.77 -5.98
N SER A 55 18.83 -13.65 -4.97
CA SER A 55 17.72 -14.58 -4.78
C SER A 55 16.44 -13.88 -4.31
N GLU A 56 15.27 -14.42 -4.65
CA GLU A 56 13.96 -13.88 -4.21
C GLU A 56 13.86 -13.73 -2.68
N LYS A 57 14.48 -14.64 -1.92
CA LYS A 57 14.50 -14.58 -0.45
C LYS A 57 15.28 -13.37 0.03
N VAL A 58 16.44 -13.09 -0.58
CA VAL A 58 17.25 -11.91 -0.27
C VAL A 58 16.52 -10.63 -0.66
N ILE A 59 15.91 -10.59 -1.86
CA ILE A 59 15.13 -9.43 -2.32
C ILE A 59 13.96 -9.13 -1.37
N THR A 60 13.23 -10.16 -0.96
CA THR A 60 12.12 -10.01 0.00
C THR A 60 12.62 -9.45 1.33
N THR A 61 13.78 -9.92 1.80
CA THR A 61 14.40 -9.44 3.04
C THR A 61 14.79 -7.97 2.93
N ILE A 62 15.43 -7.56 1.82
CA ILE A 62 15.80 -6.16 1.56
C ILE A 62 14.57 -5.25 1.57
N GLN A 63 13.49 -5.66 0.89
CA GLN A 63 12.26 -4.86 0.84
C GLN A 63 11.55 -4.81 2.20
N ALA A 64 11.56 -5.91 2.95
CA ALA A 64 10.95 -6.00 4.28
C ALA A 64 11.74 -5.24 5.36
N ALA A 65 13.05 -5.03 5.16
CA ALA A 65 13.88 -4.27 6.09
C ALA A 65 13.51 -2.79 6.16
N ARG A 66 12.76 -2.27 5.18
CA ARG A 66 12.27 -0.88 5.16
C ARG A 66 11.02 -0.75 6.01
N ARG A 67 10.96 0.32 6.82
CA ARG A 67 9.75 0.64 7.60
C ARG A 67 8.56 0.88 6.65
N PRO A 68 7.34 0.39 6.97
CA PRO A 68 6.16 0.60 6.13
C PRO A 68 5.84 2.07 5.85
N SER A 69 6.09 2.97 6.82
CA SER A 69 5.91 4.41 6.65
C SER A 69 6.83 4.99 5.58
N THR A 70 8.10 4.60 5.57
CA THR A 70 9.08 4.99 4.55
C THR A 70 8.67 4.48 3.17
N ASN A 71 8.27 3.21 3.07
CA ASN A 71 7.80 2.63 1.80
C ASN A 71 6.58 3.39 1.25
N ARG A 72 5.65 3.82 2.13
CA ARG A 72 4.49 4.61 1.71
C ARG A 72 4.90 5.99 1.19
N ILE A 73 5.79 6.69 1.88
CA ILE A 73 6.31 8.00 1.45
C ILE A 73 6.99 7.85 0.09
N TYR A 74 7.89 6.87 -0.05
CA TYR A 74 8.60 6.63 -1.31
C TYR A 74 7.65 6.26 -2.44
N GLN A 75 6.62 5.46 -2.18
CA GLN A 75 5.62 5.13 -3.19
C GLN A 75 4.84 6.37 -3.66
N VAL A 76 4.49 7.28 -2.75
CA VAL A 76 3.81 8.54 -3.11
C VAL A 76 4.73 9.42 -3.95
N THR A 77 5.96 9.67 -3.48
CA THR A 77 6.96 10.47 -4.21
C THR A 77 7.27 9.87 -5.59
N TRP A 78 7.44 8.55 -5.66
CA TRP A 78 7.67 7.83 -6.91
C TRP A 78 6.49 7.95 -7.88
N SER A 79 5.26 7.87 -7.38
CA SER A 79 4.06 8.07 -8.20
C SER A 79 4.00 9.49 -8.77
N SER A 80 4.31 10.50 -7.95
CA SER A 80 4.42 11.89 -8.41
C SER A 80 5.50 12.07 -9.47
N PHE A 81 6.66 11.43 -9.28
CA PHE A 81 7.74 11.44 -10.27
C PHE A 81 7.34 10.75 -11.58
N CYS A 82 6.71 9.58 -11.53
CA CYS A 82 6.20 8.88 -12.72
C CYS A 82 5.19 9.73 -13.49
N CYS A 83 4.29 10.43 -12.78
CA CYS A 83 3.33 11.34 -13.38
C CYS A 83 4.00 12.56 -14.01
N TRP A 84 5.07 13.08 -13.41
CA TRP A 84 5.87 14.15 -13.99
C TRP A 84 6.61 13.67 -15.26
N CYS A 85 7.26 12.51 -15.19
CA CYS A 85 7.93 11.90 -16.34
C CYS A 85 6.97 11.64 -17.51
N SER A 86 5.75 11.18 -17.26
CA SER A 86 4.77 10.92 -18.33
C SER A 86 4.34 12.20 -19.04
N ARG A 87 4.23 13.32 -18.33
CA ARG A 87 3.94 14.65 -18.91
C ARG A 87 5.09 15.18 -19.75
N SER A 88 6.32 14.91 -19.34
CA SER A 88 7.54 15.37 -20.02
C SER A 88 8.13 14.35 -21.01
N GLN A 89 7.44 13.22 -21.24
CA GLN A 89 7.88 12.11 -22.11
C GLN A 89 9.24 11.50 -21.72
N PHE A 90 9.55 11.48 -20.43
CA PHE A 90 10.78 10.89 -19.91
C PHE A 90 10.57 9.47 -19.40
N ASN A 91 11.63 8.66 -19.45
CA ASN A 91 11.63 7.34 -18.86
C ASN A 91 11.88 7.45 -17.33
N PRO A 92 10.95 7.01 -16.48
CA PRO A 92 11.10 7.15 -15.03
C PRO A 92 12.15 6.21 -14.43
N THR A 93 12.49 5.09 -15.08
CA THR A 93 13.50 4.15 -14.57
C THR A 93 14.93 4.53 -14.94
N SER A 94 15.09 5.45 -15.89
CA SER A 94 16.40 5.88 -16.41
C SER A 94 16.47 7.40 -16.68
N PRO A 95 16.15 8.27 -15.71
CA PRO A 95 16.24 9.72 -15.90
C PRO A 95 17.70 10.17 -15.93
N SER A 96 17.98 11.22 -16.70
CA SER A 96 19.25 11.95 -16.58
C SER A 96 19.29 12.75 -15.28
N VAL A 97 20.50 13.10 -14.79
CA VAL A 97 20.64 13.96 -13.61
C VAL A 97 19.94 15.31 -13.82
N ALA A 98 20.02 15.88 -15.01
CA ALA A 98 19.32 17.14 -15.34
C ALA A 98 17.80 17.00 -15.19
N GLN A 99 17.20 15.93 -15.72
CA GLN A 99 15.76 15.68 -15.59
C GLN A 99 15.33 15.50 -14.14
N LEU A 100 16.14 14.83 -13.33
CA LEU A 100 15.86 14.68 -11.90
C LEU A 100 15.91 16.03 -11.18
N LEU A 101 16.90 16.87 -11.51
CA LEU A 101 17.01 18.21 -10.94
C LEU A 101 15.84 19.11 -11.35
N ASP A 102 15.37 19.02 -12.60
CA ASP A 102 14.20 19.76 -13.07
C ASP A 102 12.94 19.38 -12.28
N PHE A 103 12.73 18.07 -12.05
CA PHE A 103 11.63 17.58 -11.23
C PHE A 103 11.70 18.13 -9.79
N LEU A 104 12.88 18.08 -9.17
CA LEU A 104 13.07 18.57 -7.81
C LEU A 104 12.87 20.09 -7.73
N GLN A 105 13.37 20.83 -8.71
CA GLN A 105 13.20 22.28 -8.79
C GLN A 105 11.72 22.67 -8.97
N GLU A 106 10.96 21.96 -9.79
CA GLU A 106 9.51 22.18 -9.92
C GLU A 106 8.78 21.86 -8.61
N GLY A 107 9.21 20.83 -7.88
CA GLY A 107 8.70 20.52 -6.54
C GLY A 107 8.93 21.66 -5.54
N LEU A 108 10.13 22.26 -5.55
CA LEU A 108 10.46 23.42 -4.72
C LEU A 108 9.59 24.63 -5.08
N ASN A 109 9.44 24.92 -6.37
CA ASN A 109 8.61 26.04 -6.85
C ASN A 109 7.13 25.90 -6.45
N LYS A 110 6.66 24.67 -6.24
CA LYS A 110 5.29 24.35 -5.80
C LYS A 110 5.12 24.30 -4.28
N GLY A 111 6.18 24.52 -3.49
CA GLY A 111 6.12 24.42 -2.03
C GLY A 111 5.94 22.99 -1.52
N LEU A 112 6.39 21.97 -2.29
CA LEU A 112 6.35 20.56 -1.87
C LEU A 112 7.57 20.16 -1.03
N SER A 113 8.54 21.07 -0.87
CA SER A 113 9.62 20.96 0.11
C SER A 113 9.18 21.65 1.41
N PRO A 114 9.52 21.10 2.59
CA PRO A 114 9.44 21.85 3.84
C PRO A 114 10.33 23.10 3.81
#